data_AF-A0A355L1Q8-F1
#
_entry.id   AF-A0A355L1Q8-F1
#
_cell.length_a   1.000
_cell.length_b   1.000
_cell.length_c   1.000
_cell.angle_alpha   90.00
_cell.angle_beta   90.00
_cell.angle_gamma   90.00
#
_symmetry.space_group_name_H-M   'P 1'
#
loop_
_entity.id
_entity.type
_entity.pdbx_description
1 polymer ?
#
loop_
_entity_poly.entity_id
_entity_poly.type
_entity_poly.pdbx_seq_one_letter_code
_entity_poly.pdbx_strand_id
1 'polypeptide(L)'
;MVQEFCRNLQEFLTAHGIPDWLVVFIISVCPILECRLGMFTAIVLLQMNPFVGFIISFLGNILPIPFILLLINWIFDLLKKVPGINKFVYWLEDKTLKKRDKIDKYGIWGLLIFVAIPLPGTGGWT
;
A
#
# COMPACT_ATOMS: atom_id res chain seq x y z
N MET A 1 -2.94 15.66 10.70
CA MET A 1 -4.08 14.99 10.01
C MET A 1 -3.91 13.47 9.98
N VAL A 2 -2.96 12.90 9.23
CA VAL A 2 -2.83 11.43 9.11
C VAL A 2 -2.45 10.73 10.42
N GLN A 3 -1.52 11.29 11.20
CA GLN A 3 -1.15 10.75 12.52
C GLN A 3 -2.31 10.78 13.53
N GLU A 4 -3.15 11.81 13.45
CA GLU A 4 -4.31 11.97 14.33
C GLU A 4 -5.41 10.97 13.98
N PHE A 5 -5.58 10.68 12.69
CA PHE A 5 -6.41 9.57 12.24
C PHE A 5 -5.91 8.23 12.76
N CYS A 6 -4.59 7.96 12.72
CA CYS A 6 -4.02 6.74 13.28
C CYS A 6 -4.25 6.61 14.78
N ARG A 7 -4.14 7.70 15.54
CA ARG A 7 -4.43 7.72 16.98
C ARG A 7 -5.90 7.36 17.24
N ASN A 8 -6.84 8.03 16.56
CA ASN A 8 -8.27 7.75 16.71
C ASN A 8 -8.62 6.30 16.32
N LEU A 9 -7.98 5.78 15.27
CA LEU A 9 -8.18 4.40 14.83
C LEU A 9 -7.63 3.39 15.85
N GLN A 10 -6.44 3.65 16.40
CA GLN A 10 -5.86 2.81 17.44
C GLN A 10 -6.74 2.81 18.71
N GLU A 11 -7.20 3.97 19.15
CA GLU A 11 -8.12 4.09 20.29
C GLU A 11 -9.42 3.31 20.05
N PHE A 12 -10.01 3.44 18.86
CA PHE A 12 -11.22 2.72 18.48
C PHE A 12 -11.03 1.19 18.50
N LEU A 13 -9.93 0.70 17.93
CA LEU A 13 -9.65 -0.74 17.85
C LEU A 13 -9.34 -1.33 19.24
N THR A 14 -8.58 -0.61 20.05
CA THR A 14 -8.24 -1.02 21.43
C THR A 14 -9.50 -1.04 22.31
N ALA A 15 -10.41 -0.08 22.14
CA ALA A 15 -11.70 -0.05 22.85
C ALA A 15 -12.60 -1.24 22.51
N HIS A 16 -12.44 -1.86 21.33
CA HIS A 16 -13.15 -3.08 20.94
C HIS A 16 -12.43 -4.36 21.39
N GLY A 17 -11.37 -4.26 22.21
CA GLY A 17 -10.64 -5.40 22.75
C GLY A 17 -9.66 -6.07 21.78
N ILE A 18 -9.28 -5.37 20.71
CA ILE A 18 -8.31 -5.88 19.73
C ILE A 18 -6.90 -5.76 20.33
N PRO A 19 -6.07 -6.82 20.24
CA PRO A 19 -4.73 -6.78 20.81
C PRO A 19 -3.79 -5.85 20.01
N ASP A 20 -2.86 -5.23 20.72
CA ASP A 20 -1.91 -4.23 20.21
C ASP A 20 -1.17 -4.64 18.93
N TRP A 21 -0.72 -5.91 18.87
CA TRP A 21 -0.03 -6.44 17.69
C TRP A 21 -0.93 -6.47 16.44
N LEU A 22 -2.23 -6.73 16.62
CA LEU A 22 -3.18 -6.80 15.51
C LEU A 22 -3.56 -5.39 15.03
N VAL A 23 -3.61 -4.41 15.94
CA VAL A 23 -3.81 -2.99 15.58
C VAL A 23 -2.68 -2.50 14.68
N VAL A 24 -1.43 -2.76 15.05
CA VAL A 24 -0.24 -2.42 14.24
C VAL A 24 -0.31 -3.10 12.87
N PHE A 25 -0.68 -4.38 12.84
CA PHE A 25 -0.83 -5.13 11.60
C PHE A 25 -1.89 -4.53 10.66
N ILE A 26 -3.09 -4.25 11.17
CA ILE A 26 -4.20 -3.67 10.39
C ILE A 26 -3.81 -2.31 9.81
N ILE A 27 -3.18 -1.46 10.62
CA ILE A 27 -2.71 -0.14 10.17
C ILE A 27 -1.67 -0.31 9.07
N SER A 28 -0.74 -1.26 9.20
CA SER A 28 0.33 -1.45 8.24
C SER A 28 -0.07 -2.17 6.94
N VAL A 29 -1.17 -2.93 6.95
CA VAL A 29 -1.75 -3.56 5.75
C VAL A 29 -2.41 -2.52 4.85
N CYS A 30 -2.90 -1.41 5.41
CA CYS A 30 -3.56 -0.38 4.62
C CYS A 30 -2.54 0.33 3.71
N PRO A 31 -2.73 0.29 2.37
CA PRO A 31 -1.78 0.85 1.42
C PRO A 31 -1.43 2.32 1.68
N ILE A 32 -2.40 3.12 2.13
CA ILE A 32 -2.22 4.56 2.36
C ILE A 32 -1.43 4.84 3.64
N LEU A 33 -1.53 3.95 4.63
CA LEU A 33 -0.93 4.16 5.95
C LEU A 33 0.51 3.62 6.02
N GLU A 34 0.80 2.56 5.25
CA GLU A 34 2.12 1.94 5.07
C GLU A 34 2.78 1.43 6.36
N CYS A 35 3.96 0.80 6.18
CA CYS A 35 4.91 0.47 7.26
C CYS A 35 5.20 1.65 8.20
N ARG A 36 5.24 2.89 7.69
CA ARG A 36 5.66 4.06 8.47
C ARG A 36 4.72 4.35 9.64
N LEU A 37 3.41 4.31 9.39
CA LEU A 37 2.42 4.56 10.44
C LEU A 37 2.17 3.33 11.30
N GLY A 38 2.37 2.12 10.76
CA GLY A 38 2.45 0.90 11.57
C GLY A 38 3.56 0.99 12.62
N MET A 39 4.77 1.38 12.19
CA MET A 39 5.92 1.55 13.08
C MET A 39 5.71 2.70 14.10
N PHE A 40 5.14 3.82 13.66
CA PHE A 40 4.76 4.93 14.56
C PHE A 40 3.78 4.45 15.63
N THR A 41 2.76 3.68 15.26
CA THR A 41 1.77 3.15 16.21
C THR A 41 2.41 2.18 17.20
N ALA A 42 3.27 1.28 16.73
CA ALA A 42 3.96 0.31 17.58
C ALA A 42 4.89 0.99 18.62
N ILE A 43 5.69 1.96 18.20
CA ILE A 43 6.69 2.60 19.08
C ILE A 43 6.07 3.72 19.92
N VAL A 44 5.34 4.64 19.28
CA VAL A 44 4.91 5.90 19.91
C VAL A 44 3.61 5.70 20.69
N LEU A 45 2.63 4.99 20.12
CA LEU A 45 1.31 4.85 20.73
C LEU A 45 1.24 3.64 21.68
N LEU A 46 1.83 2.51 21.31
CA LEU A 46 1.71 1.25 22.04
C LEU A 46 2.96 0.89 22.86
N GLN A 47 4.04 1.67 22.76
CA GLN A 47 5.31 1.46 23.48
C GLN A 47 5.83 0.01 23.39
N MET A 48 5.59 -0.64 22.25
CA MET A 48 6.00 -2.02 22.00
C MET A 48 7.51 -2.10 21.75
N ASN A 49 8.06 -3.30 21.92
CA ASN A 49 9.45 -3.56 21.51
C ASN A 49 9.61 -3.23 20.00
N PRO A 50 10.55 -2.34 19.62
CA PRO A 50 10.73 -1.92 18.23
C PRO A 50 10.98 -3.09 17.26
N PHE A 51 11.62 -4.17 17.72
CA PHE A 51 11.89 -5.33 16.88
C PHE A 51 10.59 -6.09 16.55
N VAL A 52 9.71 -6.25 17.53
CA VAL A 52 8.41 -6.91 17.35
C VAL A 52 7.50 -6.05 16.47
N GLY A 53 7.44 -4.73 16.74
CA GLY A 53 6.69 -3.79 15.92
C GLY A 53 7.16 -3.76 14.46
N PHE A 54 8.47 -3.91 14.23
CA PHE A 54 9.05 -3.95 12.89
C PHE A 54 8.59 -5.20 12.14
N ILE A 55 8.70 -6.39 12.76
CA ILE A 55 8.29 -7.64 12.12
C ILE A 55 6.80 -7.58 11.72
N ILE A 56 5.95 -7.14 12.64
CA ILE A 56 4.49 -7.07 12.39
C ILE A 56 4.17 -6.07 11.28
N SER A 57 4.74 -4.87 11.33
CA SER A 57 4.49 -3.84 10.31
C SER A 57 5.03 -4.29 8.94
N PHE A 58 6.23 -4.86 8.91
CA PHE A 58 6.82 -5.38 7.68
C PHE A 58 5.97 -6.46 7.02
N LEU A 59 5.48 -7.43 7.81
CA LEU A 59 4.58 -8.47 7.31
C LEU A 59 3.26 -7.89 6.82
N GLY A 60 2.69 -6.93 7.57
CA GLY A 60 1.47 -6.24 7.17
C GLY A 60 1.62 -5.53 5.83
N ASN A 61 2.74 -4.85 5.59
CA ASN A 61 2.99 -4.11 4.36
C ASN A 61 3.32 -5.00 3.15
N ILE A 62 3.97 -6.15 3.35
CA ILE A 62 4.24 -7.09 2.26
C ILE A 62 2.97 -7.83 1.83
N LEU A 63 2.09 -8.15 2.78
CA LEU A 63 0.90 -8.94 2.52
C LEU A 63 0.05 -8.46 1.33
N PRO A 64 -0.32 -7.17 1.19
CA PRO A 64 -1.18 -6.71 0.10
C PRO A 64 -0.53 -6.78 -1.29
N ILE A 65 0.80 -6.81 -1.40
CA ILE A 65 1.53 -6.82 -2.69
C ILE A 65 1.15 -8.03 -3.57
N PRO A 66 1.31 -9.29 -3.13
CA PRO A 66 0.94 -10.46 -3.94
C PRO A 66 -0.56 -10.48 -4.27
N PHE A 67 -1.42 -10.05 -3.35
CA PHE A 67 -2.86 -9.99 -3.63
C PHE A 67 -3.16 -9.02 -4.75
N ILE A 68 -2.59 -7.82 -4.74
CA ILE A 68 -2.84 -6.85 -5.80
C ILE A 68 -2.31 -7.38 -7.14
N LEU A 69 -1.10 -7.96 -7.17
CA LEU A 69 -0.54 -8.51 -8.40
C LEU A 69 -1.36 -9.66 -8.98
N LEU A 70 -1.94 -10.52 -8.14
CA LEU A 70 -2.76 -11.65 -8.58
C LEU A 70 -4.18 -11.22 -8.96
N LEU A 71 -4.80 -10.31 -8.18
CA LEU A 71 -6.20 -9.93 -8.36
C LEU A 71 -6.39 -8.83 -9.41
N ILE A 72 -5.36 -8.07 -9.77
CA ILE A 72 -5.54 -6.93 -10.68
C ILE A 72 -6.12 -7.36 -12.03
N ASN A 73 -5.61 -8.43 -12.64
CA ASN A 73 -6.13 -8.92 -13.93
C ASN A 73 -7.60 -9.35 -13.81
N TRP A 74 -7.95 -10.04 -12.73
CA TRP A 74 -9.33 -10.46 -12.45
C TRP A 74 -10.27 -9.27 -12.26
N ILE A 75 -9.83 -8.23 -11.54
CA ILE A 75 -10.58 -6.98 -11.37
C ILE A 75 -10.78 -6.29 -12.72
N PHE A 76 -9.75 -6.20 -13.56
CA PHE A 76 -9.84 -5.62 -14.91
C PHE A 76 -10.85 -6.38 -15.79
N ASP A 77 -10.85 -7.71 -15.75
CA ASP A 77 -11.80 -8.53 -16.50
C ASP A 77 -13.25 -8.39 -16.02
N LEU A 78 -13.45 -8.19 -14.71
CA LEU A 78 -14.77 -7.86 -14.16
C LEU A 78 -15.23 -6.47 -14.60
N LEU A 79 -14.35 -5.47 -14.51
CA LEU A 79 -14.69 -4.09 -14.87
C LEU A 79 -15.02 -3.94 -16.37
N LYS A 80 -14.41 -4.76 -17.24
CA LYS A 80 -14.77 -4.83 -18.67
C LYS A 80 -16.21 -5.29 -18.90
N LYS A 81 -16.79 -6.09 -18.00
CA LYS A 81 -18.17 -6.59 -18.10
C LYS A 81 -19.23 -5.58 -17.62
N VAL A 82 -18.82 -4.51 -16.93
CA VAL A 82 -19.74 -3.50 -16.40
C VAL A 82 -20.08 -2.46 -17.48
N PRO A 83 -21.35 -2.32 -17.89
CA PRO A 83 -21.76 -1.31 -18.87
C PRO A 83 -21.53 0.11 -18.32
N GLY A 84 -20.87 0.97 -19.11
CA GLY A 84 -20.54 2.35 -18.75
C GLY A 84 -19.08 2.56 -18.33
N ILE A 85 -18.46 1.59 -17.66
CA ILE A 85 -17.04 1.65 -17.23
C ILE A 85 -16.13 0.96 -18.25
N ASN A 86 -16.65 -0.02 -19.00
CA ASN A 86 -15.93 -0.77 -20.02
C ASN A 86 -15.08 0.09 -20.99
N LYS A 87 -15.62 1.20 -21.50
CA LYS A 87 -14.90 2.10 -22.43
C LYS A 87 -13.68 2.75 -21.78
N PHE A 88 -13.78 3.11 -20.50
CA PHE A 88 -12.66 3.66 -19.73
C PHE A 88 -11.59 2.59 -19.49
N VAL A 89 -12.00 1.37 -19.18
CA VAL A 89 -11.08 0.24 -18.95
C VAL A 89 -10.31 -0.12 -20.21
N TYR A 90 -10.98 -0.22 -21.37
CA TYR A 90 -10.31 -0.45 -22.66
C TYR A 90 -9.37 0.70 -23.04
N TRP A 91 -9.75 1.95 -22.74
CA TRP A 91 -8.86 3.10 -22.94
C TRP A 91 -7.59 3.02 -22.07
N LEU A 92 -7.71 2.60 -20.81
CA LEU A 92 -6.56 2.39 -19.93
C LEU A 92 -5.65 1.26 -20.42
N GLU A 93 -6.23 0.16 -20.88
CA GLU A 93 -5.50 -1.00 -21.41
C GLU A 93 -4.70 -0.64 -22.67
N ASP A 94 -5.34 0.01 -23.65
CA ASP A 94 -4.68 0.48 -24.88
C ASP A 94 -3.54 1.46 -24.60
N LYS A 95 -3.74 2.36 -23.62
CA LYS A 95 -2.69 3.32 -23.20
C LYS A 95 -1.51 2.62 -22.54
N THR A 96 -1.77 1.55 -21.78
CA THR A 96 -0.74 0.75 -21.12
C THR A 96 0.06 -0.04 -22.14
N LEU A 97 -0.61 -0.72 -23.08
CA LEU A 97 0.03 -1.50 -24.15
C LEU A 97 0.93 -0.63 -25.04
N LYS A 98 0.48 0.56 -25.43
CA LYS A 98 1.27 1.51 -26.24
C LYS A 98 2.54 2.01 -25.55
N LYS A 99 2.60 1.93 -24.22
CA LYS A 99 3.76 2.39 -23.43
C LYS A 99 4.67 1.25 -22.99
N ARG A 100 4.24 0.00 -23.16
CA ARG A 100 4.96 -1.19 -22.71
C ARG A 100 6.40 -1.24 -23.25
N ASP A 101 6.60 -1.05 -24.56
CA ASP A 101 7.94 -1.10 -25.17
C ASP A 101 8.91 -0.09 -24.57
N LYS A 102 8.42 1.10 -24.21
CA LYS A 102 9.24 2.13 -23.55
C LYS A 102 9.51 1.78 -22.09
N ILE A 103 8.54 1.20 -21.39
CA ILE A 103 8.68 0.77 -19.99
C ILE A 103 9.65 -0.41 -19.89
N ASP A 104 9.57 -1.39 -20.79
CA ASP A 104 10.50 -2.53 -20.77
C ASP A 104 11.94 -2.10 -21.08
N LYS A 105 12.12 -1.10 -21.97
CA LYS A 105 13.45 -0.60 -22.35
C LYS A 105 14.06 0.41 -21.35
N TYR A 106 13.26 1.30 -20.80
CA TYR A 106 13.73 2.42 -19.96
C TYR A 106 13.26 2.33 -18.50
N GLY A 107 12.42 1.38 -18.15
CA GLY A 107 11.84 1.25 -16.82
C GLY A 107 12.89 1.01 -15.74
N ILE A 108 13.90 0.19 -16.01
CA ILE A 108 15.00 -0.06 -15.07
C ILE A 108 15.80 1.23 -14.81
N TRP A 109 16.14 1.98 -15.86
CA TRP A 109 16.87 3.24 -15.73
C TRP A 109 16.03 4.32 -15.04
N GLY A 110 14.74 4.40 -15.36
CA GLY A 110 13.80 5.30 -14.68
C GLY A 110 13.66 4.96 -13.19
N LEU A 111 13.52 3.67 -12.86
CA LEU A 111 13.45 3.20 -11.48
C LEU A 111 14.74 3.51 -10.71
N LEU A 112 15.90 3.27 -11.34
CA LEU A 112 17.20 3.55 -10.73
C LEU A 112 17.32 5.04 -10.38
N ILE A 113 16.98 5.94 -11.31
CA ILE A 113 17.04 7.39 -11.06
C ILE A 113 16.02 7.81 -10.00
N PHE A 114 14.81 7.24 -10.04
CA PHE A 114 13.75 7.51 -9.08
C PHE A 114 14.11 7.09 -7.65
N VAL A 115 14.78 5.95 -7.49
CA VAL A 115 15.29 5.50 -6.18
C VAL A 115 16.52 6.30 -5.75
N ALA A 116 17.39 6.69 -6.69
CA ALA A 116 18.61 7.43 -6.40
C ALA A 116 18.35 8.90 -6.01
N ILE A 117 17.28 9.51 -6.53
CA ILE A 117 16.88 10.89 -6.20
C ILE A 117 15.67 10.82 -5.25
N PRO A 118 15.85 11.01 -3.94
CA PRO A 118 14.74 10.92 -2.98
C PRO A 118 13.78 12.10 -3.19
N LEU A 119 12.72 11.87 -3.97
CA LEU A 119 11.66 12.86 -4.15
C LEU A 119 10.69 12.79 -2.95
N PRO A 120 10.25 13.94 -2.41
CA PRO A 120 9.29 13.95 -1.31
C PRO A 120 7.96 13.35 -1.79
N GLY A 121 7.52 12.28 -1.13
CA GLY A 121 6.26 11.60 -1.46
C GLY A 121 6.41 10.30 -2.25
N THR A 122 7.63 9.82 -2.51
CA THR A 122 7.84 8.51 -3.14
C THR A 122 7.79 7.41 -2.08
N GLY A 123 6.58 7.01 -1.70
CA GLY A 123 6.35 5.85 -0.86
C GLY A 123 6.37 4.57 -1.69
N GLY A 124 6.44 3.42 -1.03
CA GLY A 124 6.20 2.14 -1.72
C GLY A 124 4.74 2.02 -2.20
N TRP A 125 3.85 2.79 -1.57
CA TRP A 125 2.40 2.77 -1.80
C TRP A 125 1.77 4.16 -1.99
N THR A 126 2.57 5.22 -1.86
CA THR A 126 2.17 6.63 -2.02
C THR A 126 2.77 7.21 -3.30
#